data_AF-A0A1V2K602-F1
#
_entry.id   AF-A0A1V2K602-F1
#
_cell.length_a   1.000
_cell.length_b   1.000
_cell.length_c   1.000
_cell.angle_alpha   90.00
_cell.angle_beta   90.00
_cell.angle_gamma   90.00
#
_symmetry.space_group_name_H-M   'P 1'
#
loop_
_entity.id
_entity.type
_entity.pdbx_description
1 polymer ?
#
loop_
_entity_poly.entity_id
_entity_poly.type
_entity_poly.pdbx_seq_one_letter_code
_entity_poly.pdbx_strand_id
1 'polypeptide(L)'
;MNILTNGDSHRTGVMVSNSTLTANEQRGLRHARELFDELRTVYIQAISPSLGGSSRPINIRMRDLMDEIHLHSHGFLANHWKTDQEIEDAKPINHREIFNVDR
;
A
#
# COMPACT_ATOMS: atom_id res chain seq x y z
N MET A 1 44.05 19.67 -9.52
CA MET A 1 43.35 18.70 -10.38
C MET A 1 43.03 17.48 -9.54
N ASN A 2 41.75 17.22 -9.29
CA ASN A 2 41.21 15.88 -9.00
C ASN A 2 39.71 15.96 -9.28
N ILE A 3 39.29 15.29 -10.35
CA ILE A 3 37.91 15.19 -10.80
C ILE A 3 37.32 13.97 -10.10
N LEU A 4 36.25 14.14 -9.34
CA LEU A 4 35.42 13.04 -8.84
C LEU A 4 34.02 13.15 -9.47
N THR A 5 33.89 12.34 -10.52
CA THR A 5 32.71 11.67 -11.09
C THR A 5 31.33 11.96 -10.48
N ASN A 6 30.41 12.37 -11.36
CA ASN A 6 28.95 12.26 -11.25
C ASN A 6 28.50 10.91 -10.67
N GLY A 7 27.45 10.88 -9.85
CA GLY A 7 26.66 9.65 -9.76
C GLY A 7 25.73 9.41 -8.59
N ASP A 8 25.51 10.33 -7.64
CA ASP A 8 24.51 10.10 -6.59
C ASP A 8 23.57 11.30 -6.48
N SER A 9 22.57 11.33 -7.36
CA SER A 9 21.34 12.05 -7.04
C SER A 9 20.75 11.37 -5.82
N HIS A 10 20.98 11.94 -4.64
CA HIS A 10 20.25 11.58 -3.44
C HIS A 10 18.77 11.53 -3.80
N ARG A 11 18.21 10.32 -3.88
CA ARG A 11 16.77 10.12 -3.82
C ARG A 11 16.38 10.60 -2.43
N THR A 12 16.14 11.89 -2.30
CA THR A 12 15.47 12.50 -1.17
C THR A 12 14.09 11.88 -1.14
N GLY A 13 13.97 10.73 -0.47
CA GLY A 13 12.69 10.21 -0.07
C GLY A 13 12.05 11.29 0.78
N VAL A 14 11.11 12.01 0.20
CA VAL A 14 10.28 12.94 0.96
C VAL A 14 9.59 12.07 1.99
N MET A 15 9.95 12.24 3.25
CA MET A 15 9.26 11.61 4.35
C MET A 15 7.84 12.19 4.32
N VAL A 16 6.91 11.43 3.73
CA VAL A 16 5.48 11.76 3.76
C VAL A 16 5.12 11.82 5.24
N SER A 17 4.56 12.95 5.68
CA SER A 17 4.14 13.15 7.08
C SER A 17 3.48 11.91 7.66
N ASN A 18 3.74 11.63 8.93
CA ASN A 18 3.01 10.61 9.71
C ASN A 18 1.54 11.05 9.86
N SER A 19 0.78 10.89 8.78
CA SER A 19 -0.63 11.20 8.74
C SER A 19 -1.37 10.10 9.51
N THR A 20 -1.92 10.42 10.67
CA THR A 20 -2.84 9.52 11.36
C THR A 20 -4.13 9.40 10.57
N LEU A 21 -4.43 8.18 10.10
CA LEU A 21 -5.66 7.86 9.39
C LEU A 21 -6.72 7.40 10.39
N THR A 22 -7.94 7.92 10.24
CA THR A 22 -9.12 7.38 10.92
C THR A 22 -9.44 5.97 10.41
N ALA A 23 -10.16 5.17 11.20
CA ALA A 23 -10.56 3.81 10.81
C ALA A 23 -11.34 3.77 9.47
N ASN A 24 -12.17 4.79 9.20
CA ASN A 24 -12.90 4.89 7.94
C ASN A 24 -11.98 5.19 6.75
N GLU A 25 -11.00 6.08 6.91
CA GLU A 25 -10.00 6.36 5.88
C GLU A 25 -9.13 5.13 5.60
N GLN A 26 -8.74 4.39 6.63
CA GLN A 26 -8.00 3.14 6.46
C GLN A 26 -8.83 2.09 5.70
N ARG A 27 -10.11 1.93 6.03
CA ARG A 27 -11.01 1.03 5.28
C ARG A 27 -11.17 1.48 3.83
N GLY A 28 -11.33 2.78 3.59
CA GLY A 28 -11.40 3.35 2.25
C GLY A 28 -10.12 3.10 1.45
N LEU A 29 -8.96 3.20 2.08
CA LEU A 29 -7.66 2.94 1.45
C LEU A 29 -7.43 1.45 1.17
N ARG A 30 -7.89 0.54 2.05
CA ARG A 30 -7.90 -0.91 1.77
C ARG A 30 -8.71 -1.20 0.51
N HIS A 31 -9.92 -0.64 0.43
CA HIS A 31 -10.77 -0.83 -0.73
C HIS A 31 -10.17 -0.21 -2.00
N ALA A 32 -9.60 0.99 -1.91
CA ALA A 32 -8.90 1.61 -3.04
C ALA A 32 -7.72 0.77 -3.53
N ARG A 33 -7.02 0.08 -2.62
CA ARG A 33 -5.94 -0.84 -2.97
C ARG A 33 -6.45 -2.07 -3.72
N GLU A 34 -7.54 -2.67 -3.27
CA GLU A 34 -8.17 -3.80 -3.97
C GLU A 34 -8.54 -3.41 -5.42
N LEU A 35 -9.21 -2.26 -5.59
CA LEU A 35 -9.56 -1.73 -6.90
C LEU A 35 -8.33 -1.45 -7.77
N PHE A 36 -7.24 -0.95 -7.19
CA PHE A 36 -5.99 -0.72 -7.92
C PHE A 36 -5.37 -2.03 -8.42
N ASP A 37 -5.33 -3.06 -7.57
CA ASP A 37 -4.76 -4.37 -7.94
C ASP A 37 -5.63 -5.06 -9.01
N GLU A 38 -6.95 -4.89 -8.97
CA GLU A 38 -7.86 -5.30 -10.05
C GLU A 38 -7.56 -4.57 -11.37
N LEU A 39 -7.45 -3.24 -11.34
CA LEU A 39 -7.12 -2.43 -12.52
C LEU A 39 -5.77 -2.80 -13.11
N ARG A 40 -4.76 -3.03 -12.27
CA ARG A 40 -3.44 -3.50 -12.68
C ARG A 40 -3.54 -4.86 -13.37
N THR A 41 -4.37 -5.77 -12.84
CA THR A 41 -4.62 -7.08 -13.45
C THR A 41 -5.28 -6.96 -14.82
N VAL A 42 -6.34 -6.15 -14.95
CA VAL A 42 -7.01 -5.87 -16.23
C VAL A 42 -6.05 -5.28 -17.24
N TYR A 43 -5.20 -4.34 -16.80
CA TYR A 43 -4.20 -3.74 -17.66
C TYR A 43 -3.21 -4.78 -18.20
N ILE A 44 -2.67 -5.65 -17.33
CA ILE A 44 -1.68 -6.67 -17.71
C ILE A 44 -2.31 -7.73 -18.62
N GLN A 45 -3.54 -8.18 -18.33
CA GLN A 45 -4.14 -9.33 -18.99
C GLN A 45 -4.91 -8.97 -20.27
N ALA A 46 -5.55 -7.80 -20.33
CA ALA A 46 -6.40 -7.42 -21.45
C ALA A 46 -5.78 -6.28 -22.26
N ILE A 47 -5.46 -5.16 -21.61
CA ILE A 47 -5.10 -3.92 -22.30
C ILE A 47 -3.70 -4.01 -22.94
N SER A 48 -2.69 -4.40 -22.16
CA SER A 48 -1.32 -4.47 -22.64
C SER A 48 -1.18 -5.40 -23.87
N PRO A 49 -1.75 -6.61 -23.89
CA PRO A 49 -1.78 -7.45 -25.09
C PRO A 49 -2.46 -6.78 -26.29
N SER A 50 -3.62 -6.14 -26.10
CA SER A 50 -4.34 -5.44 -27.17
C SER A 50 -3.56 -4.25 -27.74
N LEU A 51 -2.69 -3.63 -26.95
CA LEU A 51 -1.81 -2.54 -27.38
C LEU A 51 -0.49 -3.02 -28.01
N GLY A 52 -0.35 -4.32 -28.28
CA GLY A 52 0.83 -4.89 -28.91
C GLY A 52 1.85 -5.50 -27.93
N GLY A 53 1.41 -5.81 -26.71
CA GLY A 53 2.16 -6.62 -25.75
C GLY A 53 3.20 -5.87 -24.92
N SER A 54 3.91 -6.63 -24.08
CA SER A 54 4.87 -6.09 -23.09
C SER A 54 6.13 -5.46 -23.69
N SER A 55 6.42 -5.65 -24.98
CA SER A 55 7.58 -5.06 -25.65
C SER A 55 7.37 -3.60 -26.07
N ARG A 56 6.13 -3.10 -26.01
CA ARG A 56 5.83 -1.72 -26.38
C ARG A 56 6.32 -0.77 -25.29
N PRO A 57 7.09 0.29 -25.62
CA PRO A 57 7.62 1.22 -24.63
C PRO A 57 6.56 1.82 -23.70
N ILE A 58 5.35 2.09 -24.21
CA ILE A 58 4.23 2.57 -23.40
C ILE A 58 3.80 1.55 -22.34
N ASN A 59 3.81 0.26 -22.69
CA ASN A 59 3.38 -0.79 -21.78
C ASN A 59 4.41 -1.11 -20.69
N ILE A 60 5.69 -0.99 -21.04
CA ILE A 60 6.80 -1.08 -20.07
C ILE A 60 6.65 0.04 -19.04
N ARG A 61 6.54 1.30 -19.50
CA ARG A 61 6.39 2.45 -18.61
C ARG A 61 5.17 2.38 -17.71
N MET A 62 4.04 1.92 -18.26
CA MET A 62 2.82 1.79 -17.46
C MET A 62 2.95 0.69 -16.40
N ARG A 63 3.58 -0.44 -16.75
CA ARG A 63 3.88 -1.50 -15.79
C ARG A 63 4.80 -0.99 -14.69
N ASP A 64 5.90 -0.34 -15.05
CA ASP A 64 6.88 0.20 -14.10
C ASP A 64 6.19 1.18 -13.14
N LEU A 65 5.34 2.08 -13.65
CA LEU A 65 4.58 3.01 -12.84
C LEU A 65 3.60 2.30 -11.90
N MET A 66 2.86 1.31 -12.40
CA MET A 66 1.92 0.54 -11.58
C MET A 66 2.64 -0.26 -10.49
N ASP A 67 3.83 -0.80 -10.78
CA ASP A 67 4.65 -1.54 -9.84
C ASP A 67 5.26 -0.62 -8.77
N GLU A 68 5.69 0.58 -9.15
CA GLU A 68 6.16 1.62 -8.23
C GLU A 68 5.03 2.04 -7.28
N ILE A 69 3.84 2.34 -7.80
CA ILE A 69 2.66 2.66 -6.98
C ILE A 69 2.34 1.49 -6.04
N HIS A 70 2.32 0.26 -6.55
CA HIS A 70 2.02 -0.93 -5.76
C HIS A 70 3.02 -1.10 -4.60
N LEU A 71 4.32 -0.95 -4.86
CA LEU A 71 5.38 -1.08 -3.87
C LEU A 71 5.31 0.02 -2.80
N HIS A 72 5.22 1.28 -3.22
CA HIS A 72 5.23 2.41 -2.27
C HIS A 72 3.98 2.46 -1.41
N SER A 73 2.81 2.15 -1.99
CA SER A 73 1.57 2.10 -1.20
C SER A 73 1.50 0.87 -0.29
N HIS A 74 2.18 -0.24 -0.61
CA HIS A 74 2.21 -1.42 0.27
C HIS A 74 2.86 -1.11 1.61
N GLY A 75 4.04 -0.48 1.61
CA GLY A 75 4.75 -0.14 2.86
C GLY A 75 3.97 0.84 3.72
N PHE A 76 3.35 1.85 3.10
CA PHE A 76 2.48 2.81 3.79
C PHE A 76 1.28 2.11 4.45
N LEU A 77 0.54 1.30 3.70
CA LEU A 77 -0.65 0.61 4.19
C LEU A 77 -0.32 -0.43 5.27
N ALA A 78 0.75 -1.21 5.10
CA ALA A 78 1.16 -2.22 6.08
C ALA A 78 1.45 -1.62 7.47
N ASN A 79 2.10 -0.45 7.51
CA ASN A 79 2.37 0.25 8.77
C ASN A 79 1.08 0.71 9.46
N HIS A 80 0.12 1.23 8.69
CA HIS A 80 -1.19 1.60 9.25
C HIS A 80 -2.00 0.40 9.70
N TRP A 81 -1.97 -0.70 8.96
CA TRP A 81 -2.71 -1.93 9.33
C TRP A 81 -2.19 -2.58 10.59
N LYS A 82 -0.87 -2.64 10.76
CA LYS A 82 -0.26 -3.14 12.00
C LYS A 82 -0.67 -2.29 13.20
N THR A 83 -0.67 -0.97 13.03
CA THR A 83 -1.11 -0.03 14.06
C THR A 83 -2.58 -0.23 14.44
N ASP A 84 -3.47 -0.42 13.45
CA ASP A 84 -4.89 -0.67 13.71
C ASP A 84 -5.13 -2.00 14.43
N GLN A 85 -4.40 -3.06 14.04
CA GLN A 85 -4.49 -4.36 14.69
C GLN A 85 -3.99 -4.30 16.14
N GLU A 86 -2.88 -3.62 16.40
CA GLU A 86 -2.39 -3.38 17.76
C GLU A 86 -3.39 -2.58 18.60
N ILE A 87 -4.09 -1.59 18.02
CA ILE A 87 -5.15 -0.84 18.70
C ILE A 87 -6.38 -1.70 18.97
N GLU A 88 -6.77 -2.57 18.02
CA GLU A 88 -7.90 -3.49 18.18
C GLU A 88 -7.62 -4.56 19.23
N ASP A 89 -6.45 -5.17 19.21
CA ASP A 89 -5.98 -6.16 20.19
C ASP A 89 -5.81 -5.55 21.58
N ALA A 90 -5.48 -4.26 21.68
CA ALA A 90 -5.38 -3.54 22.93
C ALA A 90 -6.75 -3.11 23.53
N LYS A 91 -7.87 -3.25 22.79
CA LYS A 91 -9.19 -2.97 23.37
C LYS A 91 -9.48 -4.04 24.43
N PRO A 92 -9.82 -3.66 25.67
CA PRO A 92 -10.11 -4.63 26.71
C PRO A 92 -11.28 -5.49 26.26
N ILE A 93 -11.05 -6.81 26.19
CA ILE A 93 -12.11 -7.80 25.99
C ILE A 93 -13.10 -7.58 27.13
N ASN A 94 -14.31 -7.15 26.79
CA ASN A 94 -15.36 -6.85 27.75
C ASN A 94 -15.85 -8.18 28.35
N HIS A 95 -15.17 -8.65 29.40
CA HIS A 95 -15.60 -9.79 30.21
C HIS A 95 -16.82 -9.39 31.06
N ARG A 96 -17.99 -9.31 30.41
CA ARG A 96 -19.33 -9.35 31.02
C ARG A 96 -19.98 -10.64 30.52
N GLU A 97 -20.45 -11.60 31.30
CA GLU A 97 -20.67 -11.74 32.74
C GLU A 97 -20.46 -13.23 33.05
N ILE A 98 -19.61 -13.56 34.03
CA ILE A 98 -19.64 -14.89 34.64
C ILE A 98 -20.94 -14.90 35.45
N PHE A 99 -21.96 -15.62 34.95
CA PHE A 99 -23.14 -15.91 35.73
C PHE A 99 -22.68 -16.61 37.01
N ASN A 100 -22.67 -15.87 38.13
CA ASN A 100 -22.74 -16.47 39.45
C ASN A 100 -24.09 -17.19 39.51
N VAL A 101 -24.10 -18.47 39.15
CA VAL A 101 -25.18 -19.38 39.52
C VAL A 101 -24.98 -19.62 41.01
N ASP A 102 -25.60 -18.75 41.80
CA ASP A 102 -25.75 -18.97 43.23
C ASP A 102 -26.54 -20.26 43.47
N ARG A 103 -26.08 -20.92 44.53
CA ARG A 103 -26.30 -22.27 45.02
C ARG A 103 -27.75 -22.66 45.33
#